data_AF-A0A7C6LK79-F1
#
_entry.id   AF-A0A7C6LK79-F1
#
_cell.length_a   1.000
_cell.length_b   1.000
_cell.length_c   1.000
_cell.angle_alpha   90.00
_cell.angle_beta   90.00
_cell.angle_gamma   90.00
#
_symmetry.space_group_name_H-M   'P 1'
#
loop_
_entity.id
_entity.type
_entity.pdbx_description
1 polymer ?
#
loop_
_entity_poly.entity_id
_entity_poly.type
_entity_poly.pdbx_seq_one_letter_code
_entity_poly.pdbx_strand_id
1 'polypeptide(L)'
;MKNLRRRLPITLLMLGFSWTTYKGIEKLIWPGRSADYILMNDSGHAWLFFVISVIVIVLNGCALWAYTRLKRSAVKFGLIAVGTSLIQNTISYIWTLANHETAKEAYIVSRVARGLPIHEDVTASVLSPTGLLIAFVVSLMIPLAGAAIILATRNYIERMQD
;
A
#
# COMPACT_ATOMS: atom_id res chain seq x y z
N MET A 1 17.60 22.90 -16.22
CA MET A 1 17.78 21.68 -15.37
C MET A 1 17.35 21.83 -13.91
N LYS A 2 17.61 22.97 -13.21
CA LYS A 2 17.24 23.13 -11.77
C LYS A 2 15.75 22.92 -11.45
N ASN A 3 14.84 23.32 -12.35
CA ASN A 3 13.40 23.14 -12.14
C ASN A 3 12.93 21.68 -12.25
N LEU A 4 13.60 20.86 -13.08
CA LEU A 4 13.24 19.45 -13.26
C LEU A 4 13.57 18.62 -12.01
N ARG A 5 14.76 18.86 -11.42
CA ARG A 5 15.22 18.16 -10.22
C ARG A 5 14.35 18.43 -8.98
N ARG A 6 13.70 19.60 -8.92
CA ARG A 6 12.77 19.97 -7.83
C ARG A 6 11.37 19.39 -8.01
N ARG A 7 10.92 19.16 -9.24
CA ARG A 7 9.58 18.61 -9.55
C ARG A 7 9.56 17.08 -9.54
N LEU A 8 10.66 16.42 -9.89
CA LEU A 8 10.75 14.96 -9.96
C LEU A 8 10.25 14.26 -8.68
N PRO A 9 10.63 14.67 -7.45
CA PRO A 9 10.15 14.03 -6.23
C PRO A 9 8.63 14.10 -6.06
N ILE A 10 8.02 15.25 -6.41
CA ILE A 10 6.56 15.42 -6.35
C ILE A 10 5.88 14.55 -7.39
N THR A 11 6.42 14.49 -8.61
CA THR A 11 5.90 13.60 -9.66
C THR A 11 5.94 12.14 -9.21
N LEU A 12 7.04 11.69 -8.59
CA LEU A 12 7.16 10.33 -8.04
C LEU A 12 6.12 10.06 -6.94
N LEU A 13 5.89 11.01 -6.03
CA LEU A 13 4.85 10.91 -5.02
C LEU A 13 3.46 10.82 -5.65
N MET A 14 3.16 11.67 -6.63
CA MET A 14 1.88 11.63 -7.35
C MET A 14 1.66 10.28 -8.04
N LEU A 15 2.68 9.73 -8.70
CA LEU A 15 2.61 8.40 -9.31
C LEU A 15 2.39 7.32 -8.25
N GLY A 16 3.10 7.37 -7.11
CA GLY A 16 2.93 6.42 -6.01
C GLY A 16 1.53 6.44 -5.40
N PHE A 17 0.99 7.63 -5.11
CA PHE A 17 -0.37 7.79 -4.59
C PHE A 17 -1.43 7.37 -5.62
N SER A 18 -1.23 7.69 -6.90
CA SER A 18 -2.14 7.28 -7.98
C SER A 18 -2.17 5.76 -8.12
N TRP A 19 -1.01 5.11 -8.11
CA TRP A 19 -0.89 3.66 -8.15
C TRP A 19 -1.57 2.99 -6.95
N THR A 20 -1.33 3.49 -5.74
CA THR A 20 -1.92 2.95 -4.52
C THR A 20 -3.45 3.11 -4.52
N THR A 21 -3.95 4.27 -4.98
CA THR A 21 -5.39 4.53 -5.14
C THR A 21 -6.00 3.54 -6.14
N TYR A 22 -5.38 3.38 -7.31
CA TYR A 22 -5.83 2.44 -8.34
C TYR A 22 -5.89 1.01 -7.81
N LYS A 23 -4.81 0.53 -7.15
CA LYS A 23 -4.77 -0.81 -6.54
C LYS A 23 -5.83 -0.97 -5.44
N GLY A 24 -6.11 0.08 -4.67
CA GLY A 24 -7.19 0.09 -3.69
C GLY A 24 -8.57 -0.07 -4.35
N ILE A 25 -8.85 0.68 -5.41
CA ILE A 25 -10.11 0.57 -6.15
C ILE A 25 -10.25 -0.83 -6.79
N GLU A 26 -9.18 -1.35 -7.40
CA GLU A 26 -9.16 -2.71 -7.96
C GLU A 26 -9.50 -3.76 -6.89
N LYS A 27 -8.94 -3.62 -5.69
CA LYS A 27 -9.23 -4.47 -4.52
C LYS A 27 -10.69 -4.40 -4.08
N LEU A 28 -11.35 -3.26 -4.23
CA LEU A 28 -12.78 -3.09 -3.92
C LEU A 28 -13.70 -3.69 -5.00
N ILE A 29 -13.34 -3.56 -6.28
CA ILE A 29 -14.14 -4.07 -7.40
C ILE A 29 -14.03 -5.60 -7.49
N TRP A 30 -12.82 -6.15 -7.29
CA TRP A 30 -12.55 -7.58 -7.37
C TRP A 30 -11.90 -8.11 -6.08
N PRO A 31 -12.65 -8.12 -4.96
CA PRO A 31 -12.10 -8.51 -3.66
C PRO A 31 -11.57 -9.95 -3.64
N GLY A 32 -12.18 -10.86 -4.41
CA GLY A 32 -11.70 -12.24 -4.56
C GLY A 32 -10.31 -12.41 -5.19
N ARG A 33 -9.71 -11.33 -5.72
CA ARG A 33 -8.30 -11.33 -6.17
C ARG A 33 -7.32 -10.93 -5.07
N SER A 34 -7.81 -10.46 -3.93
CA SER A 34 -7.00 -9.96 -2.81
C SER A 34 -6.83 -11.03 -1.73
N ALA A 35 -5.58 -11.43 -1.47
CA ALA A 35 -5.27 -12.35 -0.39
C ALA A 35 -5.73 -11.81 0.99
N ASP A 36 -5.59 -10.50 1.24
CA ASP A 36 -6.07 -9.86 2.48
C ASP A 36 -7.58 -10.04 2.68
N TYR A 37 -8.36 -9.94 1.59
CA TYR A 37 -9.81 -10.10 1.65
C TYR A 37 -10.17 -11.54 1.94
N ILE A 38 -9.56 -12.50 1.22
CA ILE A 38 -9.83 -13.93 1.41
C ILE A 38 -9.50 -14.32 2.86
N LEU A 39 -8.36 -13.88 3.37
CA LEU A 39 -7.91 -14.15 4.74
C LEU A 39 -8.89 -13.57 5.79
N MET A 40 -9.27 -12.29 5.65
CA MET A 40 -10.22 -11.66 6.57
C MET A 40 -11.62 -12.24 6.44
N ASN A 41 -12.04 -12.65 5.25
CA ASN A 41 -13.36 -13.24 5.00
C ASN A 41 -13.47 -14.63 5.63
N ASP A 42 -12.44 -15.46 5.52
CA ASP A 42 -12.38 -16.78 6.16
C ASP A 42 -12.48 -16.66 7.69
N SER A 43 -11.85 -15.63 8.26
CA SER A 43 -11.96 -15.31 9.68
C SER A 43 -13.28 -14.61 10.07
N GLY A 44 -14.24 -14.39 9.15
CA GLY A 44 -15.51 -13.71 9.44
C GLY A 44 -15.46 -12.18 9.55
N HIS A 45 -14.33 -11.56 9.18
CA HIS A 45 -14.04 -10.14 9.33
C HIS A 45 -13.96 -9.38 7.98
N ALA A 46 -14.64 -9.86 6.94
CA ALA A 46 -14.60 -9.25 5.61
C ALA A 46 -14.90 -7.74 5.59
N TRP A 47 -15.76 -7.25 6.48
CA TRP A 47 -16.09 -5.84 6.59
C TRP A 47 -14.88 -4.95 6.93
N LEU A 48 -13.92 -5.46 7.73
CA LEU A 48 -12.70 -4.72 8.07
C LEU A 48 -11.87 -4.43 6.83
N PHE A 49 -11.78 -5.39 5.91
CA PHE A 49 -11.07 -5.21 4.64
C PHE A 49 -11.64 -4.02 3.85
N PHE A 50 -12.96 -3.91 3.75
CA PHE A 50 -13.62 -2.82 3.03
C PHE A 50 -13.41 -1.47 3.72
N VAL A 51 -13.59 -1.41 5.04
CA VAL A 51 -13.37 -0.18 5.82
C VAL A 51 -11.93 0.33 5.65
N ILE A 52 -10.94 -0.55 5.83
CA ILE A 52 -9.52 -0.19 5.68
C ILE A 52 -9.24 0.25 4.24
N SER A 53 -9.74 -0.48 3.24
CA SER A 53 -9.53 -0.15 1.83
C SER A 53 -10.10 1.22 1.45
N VAL A 54 -11.31 1.54 1.91
CA VAL A 54 -11.93 2.86 1.68
C VAL A 54 -11.12 3.96 2.36
N ILE A 55 -10.71 3.79 3.62
CA ILE A 55 -9.87 4.76 4.32
C ILE A 55 -8.58 5.03 3.54
N VAL A 56 -7.91 3.98 3.09
CA VAL A 56 -6.66 4.09 2.32
C VAL A 56 -6.90 4.83 1.01
N ILE A 57 -7.94 4.48 0.25
CA ILE A 57 -8.27 5.16 -1.03
C ILE A 57 -8.54 6.65 -0.79
N VAL A 58 -9.35 6.99 0.21
CA VAL A 58 -9.68 8.38 0.53
C VAL A 58 -8.43 9.16 0.91
N LEU A 59 -7.58 8.61 1.78
CA LEU A 59 -6.35 9.28 2.20
C LEU A 59 -5.35 9.47 1.06
N ASN A 60 -5.17 8.45 0.21
CA ASN A 60 -4.32 8.55 -0.97
C ASN A 60 -4.88 9.54 -1.99
N GLY A 61 -6.20 9.58 -2.19
CA GLY A 61 -6.88 10.56 -3.04
C GLY A 61 -6.74 11.99 -2.52
N CYS A 62 -6.91 12.20 -1.21
CA CYS A 62 -6.67 13.49 -0.56
C CYS A 62 -5.21 13.95 -0.70
N ALA A 63 -4.25 13.04 -0.52
CA ALA A 63 -2.83 13.31 -0.73
C ALA A 63 -2.58 13.71 -2.19
N LEU A 64 -3.05 12.91 -3.15
CA LEU A 64 -2.89 13.17 -4.58
C LEU A 64 -3.46 14.55 -4.96
N TRP A 65 -4.69 14.85 -4.56
CA TRP A 65 -5.31 16.16 -4.79
C TRP A 65 -4.47 17.30 -4.18
N ALA A 66 -4.00 17.15 -2.95
CA ALA A 66 -3.18 18.16 -2.30
C ALA A 66 -1.83 18.37 -3.01
N TYR A 67 -1.18 17.31 -3.49
CA TYR A 67 0.06 17.38 -4.27
C TYR A 67 -0.14 18.02 -5.65
N THR A 68 -1.24 17.72 -6.35
CA THR A 68 -1.55 18.35 -7.66
C THR A 68 -1.69 19.87 -7.56
N ARG A 69 -2.19 20.35 -6.41
CA ARG A 69 -2.36 21.78 -6.13
C ARG A 69 -1.23 22.40 -5.30
N LEU A 70 -0.17 21.65 -5.02
CA LEU A 70 0.96 22.07 -4.18
C LEU A 70 0.53 22.74 -2.86
N LYS A 71 -0.46 22.15 -2.19
CA LYS A 71 -0.97 22.67 -0.90
C LYS A 71 -0.04 22.34 0.26
N ARG A 72 0.12 23.24 1.24
CA ARG A 72 0.78 22.93 2.54
C ARG A 72 0.22 21.66 3.20
N SER A 73 -1.08 21.39 3.04
CA SER A 73 -1.73 20.18 3.55
C SER A 73 -1.25 18.88 2.87
N ALA A 74 -0.56 18.94 1.73
CA ALA A 74 -0.06 17.77 1.00
C ALA A 74 0.90 16.94 1.85
N VAL A 75 1.78 17.59 2.62
CA VAL A 75 2.71 16.91 3.53
C VAL A 75 1.93 16.15 4.62
N LYS A 76 0.92 16.79 5.22
CA LYS A 76 0.08 16.17 6.26
C LYS A 76 -0.69 14.96 5.72
N PHE A 77 -1.41 15.13 4.61
CA PHE A 77 -2.17 14.04 4.01
C PHE A 77 -1.26 12.91 3.51
N GLY A 78 -0.11 13.24 2.92
CA GLY A 78 0.87 12.26 2.49
C GLY A 78 1.43 11.43 3.64
N LEU A 79 1.83 12.07 4.74
CA LEU A 79 2.34 11.36 5.93
C LEU A 79 1.27 10.50 6.59
N ILE A 80 0.02 10.99 6.69
CA ILE A 80 -1.10 10.19 7.22
C ILE A 80 -1.35 8.98 6.32
N ALA A 81 -1.42 9.15 5.00
CA ALA A 81 -1.62 8.05 4.05
C ALA A 81 -0.51 7.00 4.16
N VAL A 82 0.75 7.43 4.25
CA VAL A 82 1.89 6.52 4.47
C VAL A 82 1.79 5.80 5.82
N GLY A 83 1.46 6.51 6.90
CA GLY A 83 1.28 5.91 8.22
C GLY A 83 0.18 4.85 8.24
N THR A 84 -0.95 5.12 7.59
CA THR A 84 -2.03 4.14 7.43
C THR A 84 -1.59 2.91 6.64
N SER A 85 -0.82 3.09 5.55
CA SER A 85 -0.27 1.96 4.78
C SER A 85 0.69 1.10 5.63
N LEU A 86 1.53 1.71 6.46
CA LEU A 86 2.41 0.99 7.39
C LEU A 86 1.60 0.16 8.38
N ILE A 87 0.57 0.78 9.00
CA ILE A 87 -0.32 0.08 9.94
C ILE A 87 -1.03 -1.09 9.25
N GLN A 88 -1.57 -0.88 8.04
CA GLN A 88 -2.21 -1.94 7.27
C GLN A 88 -1.26 -3.11 6.99
N ASN A 89 -0.04 -2.82 6.52
CA ASN A 89 0.96 -3.85 6.24
C ASN A 89 1.32 -4.65 7.50
N THR A 90 1.44 -3.98 8.65
CA THR A 90 1.67 -4.62 9.95
C THR A 90 0.50 -5.51 10.36
N ILE A 91 -0.74 -5.03 10.22
CA ILE A 91 -1.94 -5.83 10.52
C ILE A 91 -2.01 -7.06 9.61
N SER A 92 -1.83 -6.90 8.30
CA SER A 92 -1.81 -8.01 7.35
C SER A 92 -0.74 -9.04 7.69
N TYR A 93 0.46 -8.60 8.08
CA TYR A 93 1.54 -9.49 8.51
C TYR A 93 1.19 -10.27 9.78
N ILE A 94 0.69 -9.58 10.82
CA ILE A 94 0.28 -10.24 12.07
C ILE A 94 -0.84 -11.26 11.79
N TRP A 95 -1.82 -10.91 10.95
CA TRP A 95 -2.91 -11.82 10.59
C TRP A 95 -2.40 -13.05 9.82
N THR A 96 -1.45 -12.83 8.92
CA THR A 96 -0.80 -13.90 8.14
C THR A 96 -0.03 -14.85 9.04
N LEU A 97 0.66 -14.34 10.07
CA LEU A 97 1.35 -15.18 11.06
C LEU A 97 0.38 -15.96 11.94
N ALA A 98 -0.72 -15.33 12.35
CA ALA A 98 -1.72 -15.98 13.21
C ALA A 98 -2.49 -17.10 12.47
N ASN A 99 -2.66 -17.00 11.16
CA ASN A 99 -3.46 -17.91 10.34
C ASN A 99 -2.67 -18.41 9.13
N HIS A 100 -1.58 -19.12 9.39
CA HIS A 100 -0.59 -19.45 8.36
C HIS A 100 -1.16 -20.30 7.21
N GLU A 101 -1.91 -21.36 7.53
CA GLU A 101 -2.51 -22.24 6.52
C GLU A 101 -3.56 -21.50 5.67
N THR A 102 -4.46 -20.74 6.31
CA THR A 102 -5.42 -19.89 5.59
C THR A 102 -4.72 -18.86 4.70
N ALA A 103 -3.60 -18.29 5.14
CA ALA A 103 -2.84 -17.35 4.33
C ALA A 103 -2.21 -18.00 3.09
N LYS A 104 -1.78 -19.27 3.21
CA LYS A 104 -1.31 -20.07 2.07
C LYS A 104 -2.41 -20.32 1.06
N GLU A 105 -3.58 -20.74 1.52
CA GLU A 105 -4.75 -20.94 0.66
C GLU A 105 -5.18 -19.61 0.00
N ALA A 106 -5.25 -18.53 0.78
CA ALA A 106 -5.58 -17.20 0.28
C ALA A 106 -4.58 -16.72 -0.80
N TYR A 107 -3.29 -16.99 -0.62
CA TYR A 107 -2.26 -16.69 -1.61
C TYR A 107 -2.49 -17.47 -2.92
N ILE A 108 -2.71 -18.79 -2.81
CA ILE A 108 -2.96 -19.68 -3.96
C ILE A 108 -4.21 -19.24 -4.71
N VAL A 109 -5.34 -19.08 -4.01
CA VAL A 109 -6.61 -18.63 -4.60
C VAL A 109 -6.46 -17.27 -5.28
N SER A 110 -5.77 -16.33 -4.63
CA SER A 110 -5.48 -15.01 -5.21
C SER A 110 -4.60 -15.10 -6.48
N ARG A 111 -3.64 -16.03 -6.56
CA ARG A 111 -2.81 -16.25 -7.75
C ARG A 111 -3.65 -16.82 -8.90
N VAL A 112 -4.45 -17.85 -8.62
CA VAL A 112 -5.35 -18.47 -9.62
C VAL A 112 -6.35 -17.45 -10.16
N ALA A 113 -6.97 -16.67 -9.28
CA ALA A 113 -7.95 -15.64 -9.67
C ALA A 113 -7.35 -14.51 -10.54
N ARG A 114 -6.03 -14.36 -10.54
CA ARG A 114 -5.26 -13.42 -11.38
C ARG A 114 -4.68 -14.08 -12.64
N GLY A 115 -4.91 -15.38 -12.85
CA GLY A 115 -4.33 -16.13 -13.97
C GLY A 115 -2.80 -16.29 -13.88
N LEU A 116 -2.25 -16.22 -12.66
CA LEU A 116 -0.81 -16.34 -12.44
C LEU A 116 -0.45 -17.81 -12.12
N PRO A 117 0.68 -18.31 -12.64
CA PRO A 117 1.06 -19.70 -12.40
C PRO A 117 1.36 -19.95 -10.92
N ILE A 118 1.12 -21.17 -10.44
CA ILE A 118 1.52 -21.58 -9.09
C ILE A 118 2.78 -22.42 -9.22
N HIS A 119 3.80 -22.09 -8.42
CA HIS A 119 5.04 -22.84 -8.32
C HIS A 119 5.14 -23.24 -6.85
N GLU A 120 5.00 -24.52 -6.55
CA GLU A 120 4.85 -25.00 -5.16
C GLU A 120 6.10 -24.72 -4.32
N ASP A 121 7.28 -24.86 -4.93
CA ASP A 121 8.59 -24.52 -4.40
C ASP A 121 8.71 -23.02 -4.04
N VAL A 122 8.27 -22.14 -4.94
CA VAL A 122 8.27 -20.69 -4.69
C VAL A 122 7.23 -20.32 -3.63
N THR A 123 6.08 -20.98 -3.64
CA THR A 123 5.01 -20.72 -2.67
C THR A 123 5.44 -21.13 -1.26
N ALA A 124 6.10 -22.29 -1.12
CA ALA A 124 6.65 -22.76 0.15
C ALA A 124 7.75 -21.84 0.69
N SER A 125 8.64 -21.34 -0.17
CA SER A 125 9.71 -20.42 0.25
C SER A 125 9.18 -19.04 0.65
N VAL A 126 8.24 -18.47 -0.12
CA VAL A 126 7.62 -17.16 0.17
C VAL A 126 6.81 -17.18 1.47
N LEU A 127 6.14 -18.29 1.76
CA LEU A 127 5.33 -18.46 2.96
C LEU A 127 6.13 -19.01 4.15
N SER A 128 7.39 -19.41 3.99
CA SER A 128 8.22 -19.72 5.15
C SER A 128 8.31 -18.53 6.13
N PRO A 129 8.57 -18.74 7.44
CA PRO A 129 8.70 -17.64 8.40
C PRO A 129 9.71 -16.56 7.95
N THR A 130 10.84 -16.99 7.37
CA THR A 130 11.85 -16.11 6.78
C THR A 130 11.30 -15.37 5.56
N GLY A 131 10.59 -16.06 4.67
CA GLY A 131 9.95 -15.47 3.48
C GLY A 131 8.92 -14.41 3.84
N LEU A 132 8.05 -14.69 4.82
CA LEU A 132 7.06 -13.75 5.34
C LEU A 132 7.72 -12.52 5.98
N LEU A 133 8.79 -12.72 6.77
CA LEU A 133 9.54 -11.61 7.36
C LEU A 133 10.17 -10.73 6.29
N ILE A 134 10.81 -11.32 5.28
CA ILE A 134 11.39 -10.58 4.15
C ILE A 134 10.29 -9.81 3.39
N ALA A 135 9.19 -10.47 3.06
CA ALA A 135 8.06 -9.85 2.37
C ALA A 135 7.51 -8.66 3.18
N PHE A 136 7.39 -8.81 4.50
CA PHE A 136 6.98 -7.75 5.40
C PHE A 136 7.97 -6.58 5.37
N VAL A 137 9.27 -6.81 5.57
CA VAL A 137 10.30 -5.76 5.53
C VAL A 137 10.27 -5.01 4.19
N VAL A 138 10.22 -5.73 3.07
CA VAL A 138 10.11 -5.13 1.73
C VAL A 138 8.82 -4.29 1.60
N SER A 139 7.70 -4.77 2.13
CA SER A 139 6.44 -4.03 2.11
C SER A 139 6.50 -2.72 2.91
N LEU A 140 7.36 -2.61 3.92
CA LEU A 140 7.56 -1.38 4.69
C LEU A 140 8.53 -0.40 4.00
N MET A 141 9.49 -0.89 3.22
CA MET A 141 10.50 -0.03 2.58
C MET A 141 9.87 0.99 1.62
N ILE A 142 8.86 0.59 0.84
CA ILE A 142 8.18 1.46 -0.13
C ILE A 142 7.49 2.66 0.57
N PRO A 143 6.59 2.46 1.55
CA PRO A 143 5.98 3.57 2.28
C PRO A 143 7.02 4.42 3.03
N LEU A 144 8.07 3.82 3.61
CA LEU A 144 9.14 4.58 4.28
C LEU A 144 9.93 5.47 3.30
N ALA A 145 10.25 4.96 2.11
CA ALA A 145 10.84 5.77 1.04
C ALA A 145 9.89 6.90 0.63
N GLY A 146 8.59 6.63 0.55
CA GLY A 146 7.55 7.64 0.37
C GLY A 146 7.62 8.74 1.42
N ALA A 147 7.63 8.39 2.71
CA ALA A 147 7.77 9.35 3.82
C ALA A 147 9.04 10.20 3.69
N ALA A 148 10.18 9.58 3.38
CA ALA A 148 11.44 10.29 3.20
C ALA A 148 11.35 11.34 2.07
N ILE A 149 10.74 10.98 0.94
CA ILE A 149 10.52 11.90 -0.20
C ILE A 149 9.55 13.02 0.18
N ILE A 150 8.48 12.72 0.92
CA ILE A 150 7.52 13.72 1.42
C ILE A 150 8.23 14.76 2.30
N LEU A 151 9.04 14.29 3.26
CA LEU A 151 9.79 15.18 4.16
C LEU A 151 10.83 16.01 3.40
N ALA A 152 11.54 15.42 2.44
CA ALA A 152 12.51 16.12 1.61
C ALA A 152 11.87 17.20 0.71
N THR A 153 10.59 17.05 0.35
CA THR A 153 9.86 18.00 -0.52
C THR A 153 9.10 19.09 0.23
N ARG A 154 8.98 18.99 1.56
CA ARG A 154 8.24 19.93 2.41
C ARG A 154 8.58 21.40 2.14
N ASN A 155 9.86 21.76 2.25
CA ASN A 155 10.31 23.14 2.11
C ASN A 155 10.06 23.70 0.70
N TYR A 156 10.04 22.84 -0.31
CA TYR A 156 9.75 23.27 -1.68
C TYR A 156 8.27 23.57 -1.87
N ILE A 157 7.39 22.78 -1.29
CA ILE A 157 5.94 23.01 -1.33
C ILE A 157 5.59 24.29 -0.58
N GLU A 158 6.18 24.51 0.60
CA GLU A 158 5.95 25.73 1.40
C GLU A 158 6.31 27.01 0.62
N ARG A 159 7.45 27.02 -0.09
CA ARG A 159 7.92 28.17 -0.90
C ARG A 159 7.11 28.46 -2.16
N MET A 160 6.29 27.53 -2.63
CA MET A 160 5.45 27.73 -3.83
C MET A 160 4.09 28.35 -3.49
N GLN A 161 3.84 28.62 -2.20
CA GLN A 161 2.61 29.24 -1.72
C GLN A 161 2.78 30.71 -1.31
N ASP A 162 4.02 31.19 -1.29
CA ASP A 162 4.39 32.59 -1.05
C ASP A 162 4.61 33.29 -2.41
#